data_AF-A0A8J8A3H9-F1
#
_entry.id   AF-A0A8J8A3H9-F1
#
_cell.length_a   1.000
_cell.length_b   1.000
_cell.length_c   1.000
_cell.angle_alpha   90.00
_cell.angle_beta   90.00
_cell.angle_gamma   90.00
#
_symmetry.space_group_name_H-M   'P 1'
#
loop_
_entity.id
_entity.type
_entity.pdbx_description
1 polymer ?
#
loop_
_entity_poly.entity_id
_entity_poly.type
_entity_poly.pdbx_seq_one_letter_code
_entity_poly.pdbx_strand_id
1 'polypeptide(L)'
;YDLVPIKFPQTHRGDTILAHKYALMRSLRYADKIISISYSTKKDAVKYFKISEEKIRVIHLGVDEDYKLLPENEIKKIKQKYNLNYPFILYVGTLEPRKNIPTLLKALYKLKKQGLPHKLVITGKKGWKYK
;
A
#
# COMPACT_ATOMS: atom_id res chain seq x y z
N TYR A 1 5.59 -6.83 9.49
CA TYR A 1 4.64 -5.91 8.83
C TYR A 1 3.90 -6.66 7.73
N ASP A 2 4.54 -6.99 6.61
CA ASP A 2 3.98 -7.84 5.57
C ASP A 2 5.03 -8.84 5.03
N LEU A 3 4.63 -9.69 4.08
CA LEU A 3 5.48 -10.66 3.42
C LEU A 3 5.57 -10.41 1.91
N VAL A 4 5.31 -9.17 1.47
CA VAL A 4 5.25 -8.82 0.04
C VAL A 4 6.59 -9.05 -0.66
N PRO A 5 7.78 -8.73 -0.10
CA PRO A 5 9.06 -9.03 -0.75
C PRO A 5 9.29 -10.53 -1.03
N ILE A 6 8.64 -11.41 -0.28
CA ILE A 6 8.72 -12.87 -0.45
C ILE A 6 7.64 -13.38 -1.41
N LYS A 7 6.42 -12.85 -1.33
CA LYS A 7 5.29 -13.27 -2.18
C LYS A 7 5.36 -12.71 -3.60
N PHE A 8 5.92 -11.51 -3.75
CA PHE A 8 5.98 -10.78 -5.01
C PHE A 8 7.39 -10.19 -5.24
N PRO A 9 8.45 -11.03 -5.27
CA PRO A 9 9.84 -10.57 -5.37
C PRO A 9 10.09 -9.73 -6.63
N GLN A 10 9.41 -10.00 -7.74
CA GLN A 10 9.51 -9.24 -8.99
C GLN A 10 9.21 -7.75 -8.80
N THR A 11 8.41 -7.40 -7.79
CA THR A 11 8.03 -6.02 -7.49
C THR A 11 9.06 -5.25 -6.65
N HIS A 12 10.13 -5.91 -6.17
CA HIS A 12 11.16 -5.34 -5.29
C HIS A 12 12.56 -5.40 -5.94
N ARG A 13 13.54 -4.73 -5.34
CA ARG A 13 14.96 -4.87 -5.68
C ARG A 13 15.56 -6.11 -4.99
N GLY A 14 16.57 -6.73 -5.59
CA GLY A 14 17.20 -7.95 -5.08
C GLY A 14 17.79 -7.80 -3.67
N ASP A 15 18.48 -6.69 -3.42
CA ASP A 15 19.02 -6.30 -2.12
C ASP A 15 17.94 -6.22 -1.02
N THR A 16 16.80 -5.63 -1.35
CA THR A 16 15.65 -5.46 -0.45
C THR A 16 15.06 -6.81 -0.07
N ILE A 17 14.95 -7.73 -1.04
CA ILE A 17 14.44 -9.09 -0.80
C ILE A 17 15.39 -9.85 0.13
N LEU A 18 16.70 -9.78 -0.11
CA LEU A 18 17.70 -10.46 0.69
C LEU A 18 17.71 -9.94 2.13
N ALA A 19 17.78 -8.62 2.30
CA ALA A 19 17.75 -7.97 3.62
C ALA A 19 16.47 -8.32 4.39
N HIS A 20 15.31 -8.25 3.72
CA HIS A 20 14.03 -8.61 4.32
C HIS A 20 13.97 -10.08 4.74
N LYS A 21 14.44 -11.00 3.89
CA LYS A 21 14.47 -12.44 4.21
C LYS A 21 15.36 -12.71 5.41
N TYR A 22 16.54 -12.11 5.46
CA TYR A 22 17.46 -12.28 6.60
C TYR A 22 16.84 -11.77 7.90
N ALA A 23 16.34 -10.53 7.90
CA ALA A 23 15.70 -9.92 9.07
C ALA A 23 14.50 -10.74 9.54
N LEU A 24 13.65 -11.20 8.60
CA LEU A 24 12.50 -12.03 8.92
C LEU A 24 12.92 -13.35 9.56
N MET A 25 13.86 -14.09 8.97
CA MET A 25 14.30 -15.39 9.51
C MET A 25 14.89 -15.24 10.91
N ARG A 26 15.64 -14.17 11.16
CA ARG A 26 16.15 -13.85 12.50
C ARG A 26 15.00 -13.59 13.48
N SER A 27 14.06 -12.70 13.12
CA SER A 27 12.91 -12.39 13.99
C SER A 27 12.06 -13.61 14.30
N LEU A 28 11.80 -14.49 13.32
CA LEU A 28 11.00 -15.69 13.53
C LEU A 28 11.64 -16.69 14.48
N ARG A 29 12.98 -16.81 14.42
CA ARG A 29 13.76 -17.70 15.28
C ARG A 29 13.74 -17.25 16.73
N TYR A 30 13.91 -15.95 16.99
CA TYR A 30 14.18 -15.45 18.34
C TYR A 30 12.99 -14.78 19.03
N ALA A 31 11.94 -14.39 18.31
CA ALA A 31 10.81 -13.71 18.96
C ALA A 31 9.98 -14.70 19.79
N ASP A 32 9.54 -14.29 20.99
CA ASP A 32 8.59 -15.08 21.79
C ASP A 32 7.16 -14.96 21.27
N LYS A 33 6.80 -13.76 20.81
CA LYS A 33 5.52 -13.43 20.16
C LYS A 33 5.75 -12.58 18.91
N ILE A 34 4.85 -12.70 17.95
CA ILE A 34 4.90 -12.00 16.67
C ILE A 34 3.63 -11.15 16.53
N ILE A 35 3.81 -9.85 16.30
CA ILE A 35 2.71 -8.95 15.98
C ILE A 35 2.57 -8.86 14.46
N SER A 36 1.39 -9.20 13.97
CA SER A 36 0.98 -9.06 12.57
C SER A 36 -0.02 -7.92 12.45
N ILE A 37 0.10 -7.07 11.43
CA ILE A 37 -0.83 -5.95 11.24
C ILE A 37 -2.15 -6.35 10.60
N SER A 38 -2.24 -7.59 10.11
CA SER A 38 -3.44 -8.11 9.46
C SER A 38 -3.56 -9.63 9.58
N TYR A 39 -4.80 -10.12 9.44
CA TYR A 39 -5.06 -11.55 9.31
C TYR A 39 -4.46 -12.14 8.03
N SER A 40 -4.36 -11.35 6.95
CA SER A 40 -3.74 -11.80 5.71
C SER A 40 -2.27 -12.15 5.92
N THR A 41 -1.51 -11.26 6.58
CA THR A 41 -0.10 -11.51 6.91
C THR A 41 0.05 -12.66 7.91
N LYS A 42 -0.85 -12.80 8.89
CA LYS A 42 -0.84 -13.97 9.81
C LYS A 42 -0.99 -15.27 9.01
N LYS A 43 -1.99 -15.35 8.12
CA LYS A 43 -2.21 -16.53 7.27
C LYS A 43 -0.99 -16.85 6.41
N ASP A 44 -0.37 -15.83 5.82
CA ASP A 44 0.85 -15.99 5.04
C ASP A 44 2.01 -16.51 5.90
N ALA A 45 2.20 -15.97 7.10
CA ALA A 45 3.26 -16.39 8.01
C ALA A 45 3.13 -17.89 8.41
N VAL A 46 1.92 -18.33 8.74
CA VAL A 46 1.62 -19.75 9.02
C VAL A 46 1.87 -20.61 7.78
N LYS A 47 1.37 -20.17 6.61
CA LYS A 47 1.48 -20.93 5.36
C LYS A 47 2.93 -21.13 4.91
N TYR A 48 3.70 -20.05 4.84
CA TYR A 48 5.03 -20.03 4.24
C TYR A 48 6.15 -20.38 5.23
N PHE A 49 5.97 -20.11 6.52
CA PHE A 49 7.02 -20.28 7.52
C PHE A 49 6.65 -21.25 8.65
N LYS A 50 5.47 -21.87 8.58
CA LYS A 50 4.99 -22.89 9.54
C LYS A 50 5.04 -22.41 11.00
N ILE A 51 4.86 -21.10 11.20
CA ILE A 51 4.81 -20.50 12.53
C ILE A 51 3.48 -20.90 13.18
N SER A 52 3.54 -21.32 14.45
CA SER A 52 2.33 -21.60 15.22
C SER A 52 1.43 -20.37 15.33
N GLU A 53 0.12 -20.57 15.12
CA GLU A 53 -0.87 -19.50 15.19
C GLU A 53 -0.92 -18.82 16.56
N GLU A 54 -0.63 -19.55 17.64
CA GLU A 54 -0.65 -19.04 19.01
C GLU A 54 0.51 -18.06 19.31
N LYS A 55 1.57 -18.13 18.48
CA LYS A 55 2.72 -17.22 18.54
C LYS A 55 2.39 -15.88 17.90
N ILE A 56 1.36 -15.82 17.04
CA ILE A 56 1.00 -14.63 16.28
C ILE A 56 -0.22 -13.95 16.90
N ARG A 57 -0.09 -12.66 17.18
CA ARG A 57 -1.21 -11.78 17.54
C ARG A 57 -1.43 -10.77 16.42
N VAL A 58 -2.68 -10.60 16.02
CA VAL A 58 -3.05 -9.61 15.01
C VAL A 58 -3.42 -8.32 15.74
N ILE A 59 -2.66 -7.25 15.47
CA ILE A 59 -2.92 -5.92 16.00
C ILE A 59 -2.93 -4.99 14.80
N HIS A 60 -4.12 -4.51 14.42
CA HIS A 60 -4.28 -3.61 13.29
C HIS A 60 -3.61 -2.26 13.57
N LEU A 61 -3.14 -1.61 12.51
CA LEU A 61 -2.60 -0.26 12.61
C LEU A 61 -3.73 0.71 12.90
N GLY A 62 -3.47 1.67 13.79
CA GLY A 62 -4.32 2.84 13.98
C GLY A 62 -4.21 3.81 12.80
N VAL A 63 -5.13 4.76 12.78
CA VAL A 63 -5.10 5.93 11.90
C VAL A 63 -4.95 7.18 12.78
N ASP A 64 -4.21 8.16 12.27
CA ASP A 64 -4.03 9.44 12.96
C ASP A 64 -5.33 10.25 13.00
N GLU A 65 -5.52 11.08 14.02
CA GLU A 65 -6.69 11.97 14.18
C GLU A 65 -6.78 13.02 13.07
N ASP A 66 -5.68 13.28 12.37
CA ASP A 66 -5.64 14.13 11.20
C ASP A 66 -6.47 13.58 10.02
N TYR A 67 -6.80 12.29 10.00
CA TYR A 67 -7.66 11.68 8.98
C TYR A 67 -9.14 11.90 9.28
N LYS A 68 -9.57 13.15 9.13
CA LYS A 68 -10.95 13.60 9.37
C LYS A 68 -11.52 14.35 8.17
N LEU A 69 -12.84 14.51 8.17
CA LEU A 69 -13.52 15.37 7.22
C LEU A 69 -13.16 16.82 7.51
N LEU A 70 -12.77 17.55 6.45
CA LEU A 70 -12.49 18.97 6.54
C LEU A 70 -13.77 19.79 6.31
N PRO A 71 -13.88 20.98 6.91
CA PRO A 71 -14.93 21.95 6.59
C PRO A 71 -14.95 22.33 5.11
N GLU A 72 -16.13 22.64 4.56
CA GLU A 72 -16.29 22.94 3.13
C GLU A 72 -15.43 24.11 2.63
N ASN A 73 -15.24 25.14 3.46
CA ASN A 73 -14.41 26.30 3.13
C ASN A 73 -12.93 25.91 2.94
N GLU A 74 -12.41 24.99 3.76
CA GLU A 74 -11.06 24.45 3.59
C GLU A 74 -10.94 23.59 2.34
N ILE A 75 -11.94 22.74 2.08
CA ILE A 75 -12.00 21.93 0.86
C ILE A 75 -12.00 22.84 -0.39
N LYS A 76 -12.78 23.94 -0.39
CA LYS A 76 -12.82 24.92 -1.48
C LYS A 76 -11.44 25.57 -1.70
N LYS A 77 -10.76 26.00 -0.64
CA LYS A 77 -9.40 26.58 -0.70
C LYS A 77 -8.40 25.58 -1.31
N ILE A 78 -8.43 24.32 -0.89
CA ILE A 78 -7.55 23.27 -1.41
C ILE A 78 -7.83 22.99 -2.89
N LYS A 79 -9.11 22.87 -3.28
CA LYS A 79 -9.48 22.66 -4.68
C LYS A 79 -9.01 23.80 -5.58
N GLN A 80 -9.15 25.05 -5.13
CA GLN A 80 -8.64 26.21 -5.85
C GLN A 80 -7.11 26.19 -5.97
N LYS A 81 -6.40 25.95 -4.86
CA LYS A 81 -4.92 25.88 -4.82
C LYS A 81 -4.34 24.88 -5.83
N TYR A 82 -4.99 23.73 -6.00
CA TYR A 82 -4.53 22.67 -6.89
C TYR A 82 -5.28 22.61 -8.24
N ASN A 83 -6.13 23.62 -8.53
CA ASN A 83 -6.96 23.68 -9.73
C ASN A 83 -7.79 22.40 -9.98
N LEU A 84 -8.39 21.85 -8.92
CA LEU A 84 -9.18 20.62 -8.92
C LEU A 84 -10.67 20.91 -9.16
N ASN A 85 -10.96 21.72 -10.18
CA ASN A 85 -12.30 22.18 -10.53
C ASN A 85 -13.05 21.22 -11.48
N TYR A 86 -12.78 19.92 -11.36
CA TYR A 86 -13.34 18.85 -12.18
C TYR A 86 -13.57 17.61 -11.33
N PRO A 87 -14.48 16.69 -11.71
CA PRO A 87 -14.58 15.39 -11.05
C PRO A 87 -13.24 14.65 -11.17
N PHE A 88 -12.76 14.06 -10.07
CA PHE A 88 -11.50 13.33 -10.07
C PHE A 88 -11.54 12.08 -9.21
N ILE A 89 -10.68 11.13 -9.56
CA ILE A 89 -10.29 10.00 -8.72
C ILE A 89 -8.91 10.34 -8.17
N LEU A 90 -8.74 10.25 -6.85
CA LEU A 90 -7.45 10.48 -6.19
C LEU A 90 -6.75 9.16 -5.92
N TYR A 91 -5.49 9.08 -6.33
CA TYR A 91 -4.56 8.04 -5.94
C TYR A 91 -3.47 8.65 -5.06
N VAL A 92 -3.28 8.11 -3.85
CA VAL A 92 -2.22 8.50 -2.92
C VAL A 92 -1.33 7.30 -2.66
N GLY A 93 -0.06 7.38 -3.04
CA GLY A 93 0.90 6.30 -2.81
C GLY A 93 2.23 6.49 -3.51
N THR A 94 3.29 5.90 -2.94
CA THR A 94 4.61 5.87 -3.59
C THR A 94 4.52 5.18 -4.96
N LEU A 95 5.12 5.77 -5.99
CA LEU A 95 5.05 5.28 -7.35
C LEU A 95 6.09 4.16 -7.56
N GLU A 96 5.67 2.92 -7.40
CA GLU A 96 6.52 1.73 -7.46
C GLU A 96 5.74 0.51 -7.96
N PRO A 97 6.40 -0.55 -8.48
CA PRO A 97 5.75 -1.66 -9.17
C PRO A 97 4.61 -2.33 -8.38
N ARG A 98 4.78 -2.52 -7.06
CA ARG A 98 3.77 -3.20 -6.22
C ARG A 98 2.45 -2.46 -6.11
N LYS A 99 2.43 -1.16 -6.42
CA LYS A 99 1.21 -0.34 -6.38
C LYS A 99 0.33 -0.50 -7.61
N ASN A 100 0.86 -1.11 -8.66
CA ASN A 100 0.11 -1.51 -9.84
C ASN A 100 -0.72 -0.38 -10.49
N ILE A 101 -0.16 0.83 -10.54
CA ILE A 101 -0.73 1.98 -11.24
C ILE A 101 -1.08 1.67 -12.71
N PRO A 102 -0.33 0.84 -13.47
CA PRO A 102 -0.73 0.47 -14.82
C PRO A 102 -2.12 -0.17 -14.91
N THR A 103 -2.52 -1.00 -13.94
CA THR A 103 -3.88 -1.57 -13.90
C THR A 103 -4.92 -0.48 -13.65
N LEU A 104 -4.64 0.48 -12.76
CA LEU A 104 -5.50 1.63 -12.52
C LEU A 104 -5.72 2.45 -13.80
N LEU A 105 -4.65 2.72 -14.56
CA LEU A 105 -4.74 3.44 -15.83
C LEU A 105 -5.55 2.67 -16.88
N LYS A 106 -5.35 1.36 -16.99
CA LYS A 106 -6.15 0.50 -17.89
C LYS A 106 -7.63 0.51 -17.53
N ALA A 107 -7.96 0.46 -16.23
CA ALA A 107 -9.34 0.54 -15.76
C ALA A 107 -9.95 1.91 -16.09
N LEU A 108 -9.24 3.00 -15.80
CA LEU A 108 -9.68 4.35 -16.13
C LEU A 108 -9.91 4.54 -17.63
N TYR A 109 -9.02 4.02 -18.48
CA TYR A 109 -9.20 4.08 -19.94
C TYR A 109 -10.49 3.42 -20.41
N LYS A 110 -10.83 2.24 -19.85
CA LYS A 110 -12.11 1.57 -20.15
C LYS A 110 -13.30 2.40 -19.69
N LEU A 111 -13.25 2.98 -18.48
CA LEU A 111 -14.31 3.82 -17.95
C LEU A 111 -14.46 5.13 -18.73
N LYS A 112 -13.35 5.70 -19.22
CA LYS A 112 -13.37 6.88 -20.11
C LYS A 112 -14.13 6.60 -21.40
N LYS A 113 -13.96 5.42 -22.01
CA LYS A 113 -14.75 4.99 -23.18
C LYS A 113 -16.24 4.85 -22.88
N GLN A 114 -16.61 4.59 -21.63
CA GLN A 114 -17.99 4.52 -21.16
C GLN A 114 -18.53 5.89 -20.71
N GLY A 115 -17.80 6.97 -20.96
CA GLY A 115 -18.26 8.34 -20.65
C GLY A 115 -17.88 8.86 -19.27
N LEU A 116 -17.00 8.19 -18.51
CA LEU A 116 -16.60 8.68 -17.18
C LEU A 116 -15.88 10.04 -17.27
N PRO A 117 -16.41 11.13 -16.69
CA PRO A 117 -15.82 12.46 -16.83
C PRO A 117 -14.56 12.64 -15.96
N HIS A 118 -14.38 11.80 -14.94
CA HIS A 118 -13.36 11.94 -13.90
C HIS A 118 -11.94 11.97 -14.46
N LYS A 119 -11.10 12.90 -14.01
CA LYS A 119 -9.64 12.84 -14.21
C LYS A 119 -8.98 11.99 -13.12
N LEU A 120 -7.76 11.53 -13.34
CA LEU A 120 -6.97 10.86 -12.30
C LEU A 120 -5.92 11.82 -11.76
N VAL A 121 -5.95 12.04 -10.46
CA VAL A 121 -4.94 12.82 -9.72
C VAL A 121 -4.08 11.81 -8.96
N ILE A 122 -2.77 11.81 -9.24
CA ILE A 122 -1.81 10.90 -8.62
C ILE A 122 -0.86 11.73 -7.77
N THR A 123 -0.69 11.37 -6.51
CA THR A 123 0.31 11.97 -5.62
C THR A 123 1.10 10.92 -4.86
N GLY A 124 2.38 11.20 -4.66
CA GLY A 124 3.32 10.35 -3.95
C GLY A 124 4.73 10.46 -4.51
N LYS A 125 5.71 10.00 -3.72
CA LYS A 125 7.12 10.03 -4.12
C LYS A 125 7.40 8.98 -5.20
N LYS A 126 8.38 9.23 -6.06
CA LYS A 126 8.93 8.20 -6.97
C LYS A 126 9.63 7.14 -6.13
N GLY A 127 9.19 5.89 -6.25
CA GLY A 127 9.77 4.75 -5.53
C GLY A 127 10.83 4.02 -6.34
N TRP A 128 11.19 2.82 -5.90
CA TRP A 128 12.14 1.98 -6.63
C TRP A 128 11.54 1.49 -7.95
N LYS A 129 12.40 1.22 -8.93
CA LYS A 129 12.00 0.76 -10.27
C LYS A 129 10.97 1.67 -10.95
N TYR A 130 10.85 2.94 -10.52
CA TYR A 130 10.05 3.95 -11.20
C TYR A 130 10.66 4.20 -12.59
N LYS A 131 9.80 4.20 -13.60
CA LYS A 131 10.13 4.51 -14.99
C LYS A 131 9.13 5.51 -15.51
#